data_AF-A0A7R9LCS0-F1
#
_entry.id   AF-A0A7R9LCS0-F1
#
_cell.length_a   1.000
_cell.length_b   1.000
_cell.length_c   1.000
_cell.angle_alpha   90.00
_cell.angle_beta   90.00
_cell.angle_gamma   90.00
#
_symmetry.space_group_name_H-M   'P 1'
#
loop_
_entity.id
_entity.type
_entity.pdbx_description
1 polymer ?
#
loop_
_entity_poly.entity_id
_entity_poly.type
_entity_poly.pdbx_seq_one_letter_code
_entity_poly.pdbx_strand_id
1 'polypeptide(L)'
;QNVDRIQIPDIGVKDVDWEYTEDHSKWGITTDDKGTAYTCIADINRMKSQFKRGGGSLCFADEKVWHIFKKSVEGIEGCHAKSASNHKKDSHHKESSHHKSGSHHKRGY
;
A
#
# COMPACT_ATOMS: atom_id res chain seq x y z
N GLN A 1 5.00 6.76 1.80
CA GLN A 1 3.85 5.97 2.31
C GLN A 1 2.67 6.23 1.36
N ASN A 2 1.72 5.29 1.23
CA ASN A 2 0.54 5.48 0.37
C ASN A 2 -0.57 6.17 1.15
N VAL A 3 -1.28 7.09 0.50
CA VAL A 3 -2.50 7.70 1.05
C VAL A 3 -3.66 6.73 0.84
N ASP A 4 -4.44 6.50 1.90
CA ASP A 4 -5.57 5.57 1.93
C ASP A 4 -6.91 6.31 2.09
N ARG A 5 -6.94 7.37 2.92
CA ARG A 5 -8.12 8.21 3.13
C ARG A 5 -7.76 9.69 2.99
N ILE A 6 -8.63 10.43 2.32
CA ILE A 6 -8.47 11.86 2.04
C ILE A 6 -9.59 12.64 2.74
N GLN A 7 -9.27 13.82 3.26
CA GLN A 7 -10.22 14.79 3.81
C GLN A 7 -9.92 16.18 3.25
N ILE A 8 -10.92 17.04 3.04
CA ILE A 8 -10.64 18.48 2.84
C ILE A 8 -10.88 19.25 4.14
N PRO A 9 -9.81 19.62 4.86
CA PRO A 9 -9.96 20.50 6.01
C PRO A 9 -10.36 21.91 5.56
N ASP A 10 -11.05 22.63 6.44
CA ASP A 10 -11.20 24.08 6.40
C ASP A 10 -12.01 24.71 5.24
N ILE A 11 -12.72 23.93 4.40
CA ILE A 11 -13.63 24.46 3.35
C ILE A 11 -15.07 24.73 3.82
N GLY A 12 -15.33 24.75 5.13
CA GLY A 12 -16.67 25.02 5.68
C GLY A 12 -17.70 23.90 5.46
N VAL A 13 -17.31 22.81 4.80
CA VAL A 13 -18.08 21.57 4.72
C VAL A 13 -17.49 20.61 5.74
N LYS A 14 -18.24 20.32 6.81
CA LYS A 14 -17.84 19.29 7.78
C LYS A 14 -18.02 17.90 7.17
N ASP A 15 -17.13 16.99 7.53
CA ASP A 15 -17.26 15.55 7.29
C ASP A 15 -17.29 15.14 5.81
N VAL A 16 -16.42 15.75 4.99
CA VAL A 16 -16.14 15.27 3.63
C VAL A 16 -14.79 14.56 3.61
N ASP A 17 -14.84 13.25 3.75
CA ASP A 17 -13.74 12.33 3.52
C ASP A 17 -14.13 11.25 2.51
N TRP A 18 -13.14 10.69 1.83
CA TRP A 18 -13.34 9.60 0.87
C TRP A 18 -12.11 8.70 0.79
N GLU A 19 -12.32 7.49 0.30
CA GLU A 19 -11.24 6.52 0.13
C GLU A 19 -10.41 6.83 -1.13
N TYR A 20 -9.15 6.42 -1.14
CA TYR A 20 -8.27 6.60 -2.30
C TYR A 20 -8.84 5.97 -3.59
N THR A 21 -9.72 4.97 -3.46
CA THR A 21 -10.40 4.32 -4.59
C THR A 21 -11.46 5.21 -5.25
N GLU A 22 -11.93 6.23 -4.55
CA GLU A 22 -12.91 7.22 -5.03
C GLU A 22 -12.23 8.49 -5.57
N ASP A 23 -10.92 8.64 -5.35
CA ASP A 23 -10.11 9.74 -5.88
C ASP A 23 -9.46 9.37 -7.22
N HIS A 24 -9.84 10.10 -8.28
CA HIS A 24 -9.17 9.96 -9.58
C HIS A 24 -7.86 10.74 -9.67
N SER A 25 -7.60 11.61 -8.68
CA SER A 25 -6.43 12.46 -8.64
C SER A 25 -5.16 11.64 -8.49
N LYS A 26 -4.06 12.24 -8.94
CA LYS A 26 -2.76 11.60 -9.04
C LYS A 26 -1.74 12.58 -8.54
N TRP A 27 -1.42 12.43 -7.27
CA TRP A 27 -0.56 13.38 -6.61
C TRP A 27 0.35 12.70 -5.60
N GLY A 28 1.38 13.43 -5.19
CA GLY A 28 2.28 13.00 -4.13
C GLY A 28 2.97 14.21 -3.52
N ILE A 29 3.33 14.06 -2.25
CA ILE A 29 4.12 15.04 -1.52
C ILE A 29 5.37 14.40 -0.95
N THR A 30 6.41 15.19 -0.72
CA THR A 30 7.52 14.76 0.15
C THR A 30 7.03 14.56 1.58
N THR A 31 7.56 13.55 2.26
CA THR A 31 7.16 13.20 3.64
C THR A 31 8.11 13.74 4.71
N ASP A 32 9.28 14.23 4.31
CA ASP A 32 10.26 14.79 5.23
C ASP A 32 10.05 16.30 5.37
N ASP A 33 9.78 16.73 6.60
CA ASP A 33 9.56 18.13 6.96
C ASP A 33 10.86 18.94 6.98
N LYS A 34 12.02 18.27 6.90
CA LYS A 34 13.34 18.90 6.80
C LYS A 34 13.84 19.02 5.36
N GLY A 35 13.14 18.40 4.42
CA GLY A 35 13.45 18.42 2.99
C GLY A 35 12.67 19.49 2.22
N THR A 36 12.86 19.55 0.91
CA THR A 36 12.07 20.43 0.05
C THR A 36 10.61 19.97 0.01
N ALA A 37 9.69 20.90 0.23
CA ALA A 37 8.25 20.69 0.24
C ALA A 37 7.68 20.58 -1.19
N TYR A 38 7.97 19.47 -1.87
CA TYR A 38 7.47 19.22 -3.21
C TYR A 38 6.03 18.70 -3.18
N THR A 39 5.18 19.31 -3.99
CA THR A 39 3.91 18.71 -4.43
C THR A 39 4.06 18.31 -5.89
N CYS A 40 3.61 17.10 -6.21
CA CYS A 40 3.67 16.53 -7.53
C CYS A 40 2.25 16.17 -8.00
N ILE A 41 1.92 16.52 -9.24
CA ILE A 41 0.69 16.09 -9.94
C ILE A 41 1.10 15.24 -11.15
N ALA A 42 0.48 14.07 -11.33
CA ALA A 42 0.96 13.03 -12.23
C ALA A 42 -0.11 12.48 -13.18
N ASP A 43 0.34 11.82 -14.24
CA ASP A 43 -0.55 11.17 -15.23
C ASP A 43 -0.94 9.74 -14.82
N ILE A 44 -0.12 9.11 -13.97
CA ILE A 44 -0.23 7.69 -13.57
C ILE A 44 -0.62 7.60 -12.08
N ASN A 45 -1.68 6.84 -11.77
CA ASN A 45 -2.05 6.52 -10.37
C ASN A 45 -1.33 5.25 -9.88
N ARG A 46 -1.48 4.90 -8.60
CA ARG A 46 -0.80 3.72 -8.00
C ARG A 46 -1.41 2.36 -8.34
N MET A 47 -2.39 2.27 -9.24
CA MET A 47 -2.98 0.97 -9.61
C MET A 47 -2.02 0.14 -10.47
N LYS A 48 -1.92 -1.16 -10.19
CA LYS A 48 -1.07 -2.11 -10.94
C LYS A 48 -1.34 -2.12 -12.45
N SER A 49 -2.58 -1.90 -12.86
CA SER A 49 -3.00 -1.81 -14.26
C SER A 49 -2.32 -0.66 -15.01
N GLN A 50 -1.88 0.39 -14.30
CA GLN A 50 -1.28 1.58 -14.90
C GLN A 50 0.24 1.49 -15.05
N PHE A 51 0.91 0.46 -14.49
CA PHE A 51 2.38 0.37 -14.46
C PHE A 51 3.03 0.24 -15.84
N LYS A 52 2.28 -0.20 -16.84
CA LYS A 52 2.75 -0.32 -18.23
C LYS A 52 2.41 0.89 -19.10
N ARG A 53 1.78 1.92 -18.53
CA ARG A 53 1.45 3.15 -19.25
C ARG A 53 2.58 4.14 -19.12
N GLY A 54 2.90 4.83 -20.22
CA GLY A 54 3.73 6.03 -20.16
C GLY A 54 3.00 7.17 -19.46
N GLY A 55 3.76 8.11 -18.92
CA GLY A 55 3.26 9.30 -18.24
C GLY A 55 4.36 10.03 -17.51
N GLY A 56 4.06 11.23 -17.03
CA GLY A 56 4.97 12.09 -16.29
C GLY A 56 4.37 12.59 -14.99
N SER A 57 5.13 13.46 -14.34
CA SER A 57 4.71 14.21 -13.16
C SER A 57 5.30 15.61 -13.24
N LEU A 58 4.48 16.61 -12.95
CA LEU A 58 4.92 17.97 -12.68
C LEU A 58 5.09 18.12 -11.18
N CYS A 59 6.30 18.48 -10.73
CA CYS A 59 6.60 18.73 -9.33
C CYS A 59 7.05 20.18 -9.15
N PHE A 60 6.58 20.81 -8.08
CA PHE A 60 6.94 22.17 -7.72
C PHE A 60 7.08 22.30 -6.20
N ALA A 61 7.96 23.20 -5.78
CA ALA A 61 8.22 23.47 -4.37
C ALA A 61 7.43 24.71 -3.94
N ASP A 62 6.28 24.49 -3.34
CA ASP A 62 5.46 25.52 -2.71
C ASP A 62 4.98 25.00 -1.36
N GLU A 63 5.45 25.61 -0.28
CA GLU A 63 5.18 25.16 1.08
C GLU A 63 3.69 25.25 1.45
N LYS A 64 2.97 26.25 0.93
CA LYS A 64 1.55 26.42 1.23
C LYS A 64 0.73 25.32 0.58
N VAL A 65 0.99 25.07 -0.71
CA VAL A 65 0.33 23.98 -1.44
C VAL A 65 0.65 22.63 -0.80
N TRP A 66 1.93 22.37 -0.53
CA TRP A 66 2.35 21.15 0.14
C TRP A 66 1.65 20.97 1.49
N HIS A 67 1.51 22.02 2.29
CA HIS A 67 0.85 21.93 3.59
C HIS A 67 -0.64 21.63 3.47
N ILE A 68 -1.33 22.16 2.46
CA ILE A 68 -2.73 21.84 2.16
C ILE A 68 -2.86 20.36 1.80
N PHE A 69 -2.05 19.86 0.86
CA PHE A 69 -2.05 18.45 0.47
C PHE A 69 -1.63 17.51 1.62
N LYS A 70 -0.72 17.94 2.48
CA LYS A 70 -0.32 17.18 3.67
C LYS A 70 -1.47 17.08 4.66
N LYS A 71 -2.18 18.19 4.90
CA LYS A 71 -3.35 18.23 5.78
C LYS A 71 -4.54 17.44 5.24
N SER A 72 -4.62 17.22 3.93
CA SER A 72 -5.68 16.39 3.35
C SER A 72 -5.45 14.89 3.51
N VAL A 73 -4.28 14.45 3.97
CA VAL A 73 -4.02 13.03 4.25
C VAL A 73 -4.62 12.68 5.61
N GLU A 74 -5.78 12.02 5.58
CA GLU A 74 -6.45 11.54 6.78
C GLU A 74 -5.98 10.12 7.17
N GLY A 75 -5.65 9.29 6.18
CA GLY A 75 -5.18 7.93 6.39
C GLY A 75 -4.04 7.55 5.46
N ILE A 76 -3.12 6.75 5.98
CA ILE A 76 -2.05 6.11 5.19
C ILE A 76 -2.18 4.59 5.26
N GLU A 77 -1.86 3.91 4.18
CA GLU A 77 -1.85 2.44 4.13
C GLU A 77 -0.84 1.90 5.15
N GLY A 78 -1.31 1.05 6.06
CA GLY A 78 -0.47 0.41 7.05
C GLY A 78 0.53 -0.55 6.41
N CYS A 79 1.79 -0.50 6.84
CA CYS A 79 2.78 -1.49 6.43
C CYS A 79 2.37 -2.87 6.97
N HIS A 80 2.31 -3.89 6.10
CA HIS A 80 2.22 -5.27 6.55
C HIS A 80 3.50 -5.64 7.31
N ALA A 81 3.49 -5.52 8.64
CA ALA A 81 4.47 -6.21 9.46
C ALA A 81 4.31 -7.70 9.15
N LYS A 82 5.36 -8.34 8.64
CA LYS A 82 5.39 -9.80 8.61
C LYS A 82 5.16 -10.25 10.04
N SER A 83 3.98 -10.82 10.32
CA SER A 83 3.73 -11.46 11.60
C SER A 83 4.88 -12.44 11.80
N ALA A 84 5.69 -12.23 12.84
CA ALA A 84 6.72 -13.17 13.21
C ALA A 84 5.99 -14.46 13.60
N SER A 85 5.82 -15.36 12.64
CA SER A 85 5.31 -16.70 12.90
C SER A 85 6.30 -17.35 13.86
N ASN A 86 5.95 -17.41 15.15
CA ASN A 86 6.63 -18.23 16.12
C ASN A 86 6.64 -19.66 15.59
N HIS A 87 7.76 -20.08 14.99
CA HIS A 87 8.04 -21.49 14.73
C HIS A 87 8.25 -22.15 16.09
N LYS A 88 7.15 -22.63 16.66
CA LYS A 88 7.20 -23.56 17.78
C LYS A 88 7.80 -24.86 17.25
N LYS A 89 9.08 -25.10 17.57
CA LYS A 89 9.73 -26.40 17.42
C LYS A 89 9.05 -27.35 18.41
N ASP A 90 8.07 -28.11 17.94
CA ASP A 90 7.57 -29.25 18.69
C ASP A 90 8.50 -30.45 18.39
N SER A 91 9.46 -30.64 19.28
CA SER A 91 10.29 -31.84 19.39
C SER A 91 9.53 -32.88 20.21
N HIS A 92 8.96 -33.90 19.56
CA HIS A 92 8.68 -35.16 20.22
C HIS A 92 9.00 -36.36 19.31
N HIS A 93 9.94 -37.13 19.81
CA HIS A 93 10.50 -38.37 19.30
C HIS A 93 9.61 -39.54 19.74
N LYS A 94 9.19 -40.42 18.81
CA LYS A 94 9.20 -41.87 19.03
C LYS A 94 9.09 -42.65 17.72
N GLU A 95 10.05 -43.55 17.57
CA GLU A 95 10.31 -44.48 16.49
C GLU A 95 9.45 -45.75 16.62
N SER A 96 9.03 -46.34 15.48
CA SER A 96 9.32 -47.74 15.08
C SER A 96 8.25 -48.37 14.16
N SER A 97 8.70 -48.63 12.92
CA SER A 97 8.60 -49.85 12.10
C SER A 97 7.27 -50.50 11.61
N HIS A 98 7.38 -50.98 10.36
CA HIS A 98 6.75 -52.12 9.67
C HIS A 98 5.74 -51.91 8.51
N HIS A 99 6.27 -52.16 7.30
CA HIS A 99 5.76 -53.03 6.21
C HIS A 99 4.85 -52.51 5.05
N LYS A 100 5.52 -52.41 3.88
CA LYS A 100 5.22 -52.92 2.51
C LYS A 100 3.96 -52.48 1.70
N SER A 101 4.29 -51.92 0.53
CA SER A 101 3.87 -52.28 -0.85
C SER A 101 2.46 -51.92 -1.34
N GLY A 102 2.39 -51.17 -2.45
CA GLY A 102 1.20 -51.04 -3.30
C GLY A 102 1.38 -50.04 -4.45
N SER A 103 1.22 -50.51 -5.68
CA SER A 103 1.47 -49.84 -6.97
C SER A 103 0.18 -49.28 -7.62
N HIS A 104 0.36 -48.39 -8.62
CA HIS A 104 -0.60 -47.88 -9.62
C HIS A 104 -1.63 -46.84 -9.10
N HIS A 105 -2.08 -45.80 -9.81
CA HIS A 105 -2.24 -45.60 -11.26
C HIS A 105 -2.45 -44.09 -11.56
N LYS A 106 -2.02 -43.62 -12.74
CA LYS A 106 -2.32 -42.28 -13.29
C LYS A 106 -3.79 -42.13 -13.69
N ARG A 107 -4.29 -40.88 -13.68
CA ARG A 107 -5.24 -40.19 -14.60
C ARG A 107 -5.63 -38.87 -13.89
N GLY A 108 -5.50 -37.68 -14.45
CA GLY A 108 -5.78 -37.25 -15.82
C GLY A 108 -7.18 -36.66 -15.86
N TYR A 109 -7.29 -35.33 -15.71
CA TYR A 109 -8.18 -34.38 -16.38
C TYR A 109 -7.56 -32.98 -16.23
#